data_AF-A0A2E2UBF2-F1
#
_entry.id   AF-A0A2E2UBF2-F1
#
_cell.length_a   1.000
_cell.length_b   1.000
_cell.length_c   1.000
_cell.angle_alpha   90.00
_cell.angle_beta   90.00
_cell.angle_gamma   90.00
#
_symmetry.space_group_name_H-M   'P 1'
#
loop_
_entity.id
_entity.type
_entity.pdbx_description
1 polymer ?
#
loop_
_entity_poly.entity_id
_entity_poly.type
_entity_poly.pdbx_seq_one_letter_code
_entity_poly.pdbx_strand_id
1 'polypeptide(L)'
;MSMLDRIEEKINKINIDQDILYKKWNIQHRDELFTSVYWSYFPMTEKYFFEANPAFFYEYKNLFDFGRYPLCLVRDGFLGILDFFLVHSKPSSDFASTLLIPKEFEKLVPKTWKDQVAVYEFYNKKKNIEPSEQVVIYGTPTAEVFYQYSVSELAQWVSVLKAKYQQYLFCVPIRESLLASDKVNREMKFIQFLKEIYRHCGFDVDIFHDDIEKRMKNLEGSQFHYSSFDRSKIFISDNYYDHFLSSIGGTNLDWSFEKEGGLKYELSGEHGIRFSELNLDNNCFGEFFLQFKLSGSRTKSIYEIFQSPDVQKTYLKNFSKA
;
A
#
# COMPACT_ATOMS: atom_id res chain seq x y z
N MET A 1 0.21 -29.44 -7.05
CA MET A 1 -0.76 -28.32 -7.08
C MET A 1 0.05 -27.04 -6.95
N SER A 2 -0.11 -26.11 -7.89
CA SER A 2 0.57 -24.81 -7.82
C SER A 2 -0.02 -23.94 -6.69
N MET A 3 0.67 -22.86 -6.30
CA MET A 3 0.11 -21.90 -5.35
C MET A 3 -1.14 -21.24 -5.93
N LEU A 4 -1.12 -20.96 -7.24
CA LEU A 4 -2.23 -20.34 -7.95
C LEU A 4 -3.46 -21.25 -7.99
N ASP A 5 -3.29 -22.56 -8.26
CA ASP A 5 -4.40 -23.52 -8.21
C ASP A 5 -5.03 -23.55 -6.81
N ARG A 6 -4.19 -23.47 -5.76
CA ARG A 6 -4.66 -23.44 -4.37
C ARG A 6 -5.42 -22.16 -4.04
N ILE A 7 -4.99 -21.02 -4.58
CA ILE A 7 -5.71 -19.74 -4.43
C ILE A 7 -7.06 -19.82 -5.15
N GLU A 8 -7.06 -20.31 -6.39
CA GLU A 8 -8.28 -20.47 -7.18
C GLU A 8 -9.30 -21.38 -6.51
N GLU A 9 -8.86 -22.54 -6.04
CA GLU A 9 -9.70 -23.47 -5.29
C GLU A 9 -10.28 -22.82 -4.03
N LYS A 10 -9.48 -22.07 -3.28
CA LYS A 10 -9.92 -21.39 -2.05
C LYS A 10 -10.95 -20.31 -2.36
N ILE A 11 -10.74 -19.46 -3.37
CA ILE A 11 -11.69 -18.41 -3.75
C ILE A 11 -13.01 -19.01 -4.23
N ASN A 12 -12.96 -20.03 -5.10
CA ASN A 12 -14.17 -20.67 -5.65
C ASN A 12 -14.99 -21.44 -4.61
N LYS A 13 -14.38 -21.81 -3.47
CA LYS A 13 -15.04 -22.54 -2.38
C LYS A 13 -15.52 -21.65 -1.24
N ILE A 14 -15.19 -20.34 -1.24
CA ILE A 14 -15.66 -19.41 -0.22
C ILE A 14 -17.18 -19.27 -0.34
N ASN A 15 -17.89 -19.72 0.68
CA ASN A 15 -19.31 -19.47 0.87
C ASN A 15 -19.49 -18.11 1.53
N ILE A 16 -19.78 -17.07 0.75
CA ILE A 16 -19.87 -15.68 1.21
C ILE A 16 -20.83 -15.51 2.42
N ASP A 17 -21.89 -16.31 2.50
CA ASP A 17 -22.90 -16.24 3.57
C ASP A 17 -22.47 -16.94 4.88
N GLN A 18 -21.54 -17.90 4.82
CA GLN A 18 -21.07 -18.69 5.97
C GLN A 18 -19.64 -18.35 6.39
N ASP A 19 -18.78 -17.98 5.44
CA ASP A 19 -17.34 -17.75 5.60
C ASP A 19 -17.01 -16.30 5.89
N ILE A 20 -17.92 -15.55 6.54
CA ILE A 20 -17.79 -14.11 6.86
C ILE A 20 -16.33 -13.76 7.15
N LEU A 21 -15.70 -13.18 6.13
CA LEU A 21 -14.28 -12.89 6.05
C LEU A 21 -13.97 -11.78 7.03
N TYR A 22 -13.49 -12.19 8.21
CA TYR A 22 -13.19 -11.37 9.39
C TYR A 22 -14.41 -10.54 9.86
N LYS A 23 -14.62 -10.46 11.18
CA LYS A 23 -15.52 -9.45 11.73
C LYS A 23 -14.88 -8.08 11.50
N LYS A 24 -15.06 -7.51 10.31
CA LYS A 24 -14.45 -6.24 9.84
C LYS A 24 -14.58 -5.07 10.82
N TRP A 25 -15.49 -5.19 11.78
CA TRP A 25 -15.86 -4.20 12.77
C TRP A 25 -15.29 -4.42 14.18
N ASN A 26 -14.62 -5.56 14.46
CA ASN A 26 -13.99 -5.84 15.76
C ASN A 26 -12.46 -5.81 15.63
N ILE A 27 -11.94 -4.68 15.19
CA ILE A 27 -10.51 -4.48 14.97
C ILE A 27 -9.81 -4.41 16.34
N GLN A 28 -8.90 -5.34 16.61
CA GLN A 28 -7.97 -5.25 17.73
C GLN A 28 -6.58 -5.00 17.16
N HIS A 29 -6.10 -3.77 17.33
CA HIS A 29 -4.74 -3.42 16.94
C HIS A 29 -3.73 -4.08 17.87
N ARG A 30 -2.61 -4.55 17.33
CA ARG A 30 -1.50 -5.12 18.12
C ARG A 30 -1.00 -4.14 19.18
N ASP A 31 -0.86 -2.87 18.84
CA ASP A 31 -0.30 -1.83 19.70
C ASP A 31 -0.84 -0.41 19.36
N GLU A 32 -0.55 0.56 20.24
CA GLU A 32 -0.95 1.96 20.10
C GLU A 32 -0.32 2.63 18.87
N LEU A 33 0.87 2.18 18.46
CA LEU A 33 1.60 2.77 17.35
C LEU A 33 0.95 2.38 16.01
N PHE A 34 0.58 1.11 15.84
CA PHE A 34 -0.23 0.66 14.72
C PHE A 34 -1.61 1.32 14.73
N THR A 35 -2.23 1.49 15.91
CA THR A 35 -3.47 2.27 16.05
C THR A 35 -3.29 3.69 15.51
N SER A 36 -2.15 4.32 15.79
CA SER A 36 -1.82 5.66 15.31
C SER A 36 -1.65 5.66 13.79
N VAL A 37 -0.92 4.70 13.21
CA VAL A 37 -0.82 4.55 11.74
C VAL A 37 -2.20 4.41 11.10
N TYR A 38 -3.02 3.52 11.65
CA TYR A 38 -4.35 3.24 11.13
C TYR A 38 -5.20 4.51 11.04
N TRP A 39 -5.23 5.31 12.12
CA TRP A 39 -6.04 6.53 12.18
C TRP A 39 -5.41 7.74 11.50
N SER A 40 -4.09 7.89 11.55
CA SER A 40 -3.38 8.96 10.83
C SER A 40 -3.58 8.85 9.32
N TYR A 41 -3.71 7.63 8.79
CA TYR A 41 -3.91 7.43 7.36
C TYR A 41 -5.38 7.26 6.97
N PHE A 42 -6.33 7.36 7.91
CA PHE A 42 -7.74 7.29 7.57
C PHE A 42 -8.13 8.41 6.58
N PRO A 43 -8.89 8.12 5.49
CA PRO A 43 -9.55 6.86 5.18
C PRO A 43 -8.78 5.93 4.21
N MET A 44 -7.49 6.14 3.92
CA MET A 44 -6.71 5.20 3.09
C MET A 44 -6.65 3.78 3.67
N THR A 45 -6.81 3.67 5.00
CA THR A 45 -6.85 2.41 5.77
C THR A 45 -8.24 1.78 5.82
N GLU A 46 -9.26 2.45 5.29
CA GLU A 46 -10.65 1.98 5.34
C GLU A 46 -10.81 0.62 4.64
N LYS A 47 -11.81 -0.14 5.09
CA LYS A 47 -12.04 -1.52 4.66
C LYS A 47 -12.82 -1.55 3.35
N TYR A 48 -12.45 -2.47 2.46
CA TYR A 48 -13.24 -2.84 1.30
C TYR A 48 -13.55 -4.34 1.31
N PHE A 49 -14.43 -4.80 0.42
CA PHE A 49 -14.77 -6.21 0.27
C PHE A 49 -13.94 -6.88 -0.82
N PHE A 50 -13.36 -8.02 -0.47
CA PHE A 50 -12.76 -8.98 -1.40
C PHE A 50 -12.63 -10.35 -0.70
N GLU A 51 -12.78 -11.43 -1.47
CA GLU A 51 -12.81 -12.81 -0.99
C GLU A 51 -11.52 -13.22 -0.26
N ALA A 52 -10.39 -12.63 -0.65
CA ALA A 52 -9.11 -12.94 -0.02
C ALA A 52 -8.85 -12.18 1.29
N ASN A 53 -9.86 -11.61 1.95
CA ASN A 53 -9.75 -10.96 3.26
C ASN A 53 -8.66 -9.87 3.34
N PRO A 54 -8.88 -8.70 2.68
CA PRO A 54 -7.92 -7.60 2.67
C PRO A 54 -7.75 -6.98 4.07
N ALA A 55 -6.54 -7.08 4.62
CA ALA A 55 -6.23 -6.72 6.00
C ALA A 55 -4.78 -6.28 6.17
N PHE A 56 -4.52 -5.60 7.28
CA PHE A 56 -3.17 -5.36 7.76
C PHE A 56 -2.78 -6.45 8.76
N PHE A 57 -1.51 -6.85 8.80
CA PHE A 57 -1.04 -7.90 9.71
C PHE A 57 -1.40 -7.64 11.18
N TYR A 58 -1.38 -6.38 11.59
CA TYR A 58 -1.61 -5.98 12.98
C TYR A 58 -3.05 -5.64 13.33
N GLU A 59 -3.99 -6.01 12.46
CA GLU A 59 -5.41 -6.12 12.82
C GLU A 59 -5.77 -7.49 13.40
N TYR A 60 -4.85 -8.45 13.34
CA TYR A 60 -5.03 -9.77 13.92
C TYR A 60 -4.35 -9.85 15.29
N LYS A 61 -5.00 -10.53 16.23
CA LYS A 61 -4.48 -10.64 17.60
C LYS A 61 -3.15 -11.40 17.67
N ASN A 62 -2.98 -12.42 16.83
CA ASN A 62 -1.78 -13.24 16.74
C ASN A 62 -1.79 -14.09 15.45
N LEU A 63 -0.68 -14.79 15.21
CA LEU A 63 -0.51 -15.66 14.04
C LEU A 63 -1.56 -16.79 13.96
N PHE A 64 -2.05 -17.28 15.10
CA PHE A 64 -3.10 -18.30 15.12
C PHE A 64 -4.45 -17.75 14.65
N ASP A 65 -4.81 -16.53 15.08
CA ASP A 65 -6.02 -15.85 14.63
C ASP A 65 -5.95 -15.53 13.12
N PHE A 66 -4.78 -15.11 12.66
CA PHE A 66 -4.49 -14.97 11.24
C PHE A 66 -4.64 -16.30 10.48
N GLY A 67 -4.12 -17.38 11.06
CA GLY A 67 -4.13 -18.75 10.52
C GLY A 67 -5.51 -19.36 10.24
N ARG A 68 -6.58 -18.75 10.75
CA ARG A 68 -7.97 -19.20 10.57
C ARG A 68 -8.52 -18.88 9.19
N TYR A 69 -7.95 -17.89 8.50
CA TYR A 69 -8.43 -17.45 7.20
C TYR A 69 -7.66 -18.17 6.10
N PRO A 70 -8.32 -18.84 5.14
CA PRO A 70 -7.63 -19.63 4.12
C PRO A 70 -6.76 -18.75 3.21
N LEU A 71 -7.19 -17.51 2.96
CA LEU A 71 -6.49 -16.49 2.20
C LEU A 71 -6.52 -15.17 2.96
N CYS A 72 -5.38 -14.47 2.95
CA CYS A 72 -5.26 -13.12 3.49
C CYS A 72 -4.47 -12.24 2.53
N LEU A 73 -5.12 -11.21 1.99
CA LEU A 73 -4.51 -10.15 1.22
C LEU A 73 -3.98 -9.10 2.18
N VAL A 74 -2.66 -8.97 2.18
CA VAL A 74 -1.93 -8.09 3.09
C VAL A 74 -1.80 -6.71 2.48
N ARG A 75 -2.34 -5.70 3.14
CA ARG A 75 -2.35 -4.31 2.68
C ARG A 75 -1.16 -3.48 3.14
N ASP A 76 -0.39 -4.04 4.09
CA ASP A 76 0.79 -3.39 4.66
C ASP A 76 1.77 -2.93 3.59
N GLY A 77 2.36 -1.77 3.84
CA GLY A 77 3.53 -1.30 3.11
C GLY A 77 4.81 -1.99 3.58
N PHE A 78 5.94 -1.42 3.18
CA PHE A 78 7.28 -1.93 3.49
C PHE A 78 7.46 -2.32 4.97
N LEU A 79 7.07 -1.46 5.91
CA LEU A 79 7.34 -1.68 7.34
C LEU A 79 6.53 -2.80 7.95
N GLY A 80 5.23 -2.90 7.65
CA GLY A 80 4.39 -3.96 8.20
C GLY A 80 4.82 -5.34 7.70
N ILE A 81 5.15 -5.44 6.41
CA ILE A 81 5.67 -6.67 5.80
C ILE A 81 7.02 -7.06 6.40
N LEU A 82 7.94 -6.10 6.52
CA LEU A 82 9.25 -6.37 7.10
C LEU A 82 9.15 -6.80 8.57
N ASP A 83 8.38 -6.08 9.40
CA ASP A 83 8.20 -6.41 10.81
C ASP A 83 7.64 -7.83 10.99
N PHE A 84 6.61 -8.18 10.22
CA PHE A 84 6.02 -9.51 10.24
C PHE A 84 7.07 -10.61 9.99
N PHE A 85 7.87 -10.49 8.94
CA PHE A 85 8.85 -11.53 8.60
C PHE A 85 10.10 -11.50 9.48
N LEU A 86 10.45 -10.37 10.10
CA LEU A 86 11.52 -10.33 11.11
C LEU A 86 11.11 -11.07 12.39
N VAL A 87 9.86 -10.92 12.82
CA VAL A 87 9.29 -11.63 13.98
C VAL A 87 9.04 -13.10 13.63
N HIS A 88 8.49 -13.38 12.45
CA HIS A 88 8.13 -14.72 11.98
C HIS A 88 8.99 -15.14 10.79
N SER A 89 10.31 -15.23 10.98
CA SER A 89 11.25 -15.63 9.91
C SER A 89 11.02 -17.02 9.30
N LYS A 90 10.18 -17.84 9.94
CA LYS A 90 9.70 -19.13 9.43
C LYS A 90 8.20 -19.27 9.77
N PRO A 91 7.40 -19.91 8.90
CA PRO A 91 6.01 -20.21 9.22
C PRO A 91 5.95 -21.17 10.42
N SER A 92 4.92 -21.03 11.26
CA SER A 92 4.62 -22.06 12.26
C SER A 92 4.12 -23.33 11.57
N SER A 93 4.34 -24.48 12.18
CA SER A 93 3.97 -25.78 11.59
C SER A 93 2.48 -25.95 11.35
N ASP A 94 1.66 -25.21 12.08
CA ASP A 94 0.20 -25.18 12.03
C ASP A 94 -0.36 -24.02 11.19
N PHE A 95 0.50 -23.21 10.55
CA PHE A 95 0.05 -22.10 9.72
C PHE A 95 -0.52 -22.60 8.38
N ALA A 96 -1.85 -22.54 8.24
CA ALA A 96 -2.58 -23.06 7.08
C ALA A 96 -2.94 -21.99 6.02
N SER A 97 -2.83 -20.71 6.37
CA SER A 97 -3.22 -19.60 5.49
C SER A 97 -2.26 -19.44 4.32
N THR A 98 -2.79 -18.90 3.23
CA THR A 98 -1.98 -18.38 2.13
C THR A 98 -1.96 -16.87 2.21
N LEU A 99 -0.76 -16.30 2.32
CA LEU A 99 -0.51 -14.87 2.33
C LEU A 99 -0.43 -14.35 0.89
N LEU A 100 -1.11 -13.25 0.61
CA LEU A 100 -0.99 -12.51 -0.64
C LEU A 100 -0.31 -11.19 -0.32
N ILE A 101 0.95 -11.04 -0.71
CA ILE A 101 1.79 -9.87 -0.41
C ILE A 101 1.88 -8.97 -1.66
N PRO A 102 1.94 -7.63 -1.54
CA PRO A 102 2.18 -6.77 -2.69
C PRO A 102 3.45 -7.14 -3.44
N LYS A 103 3.37 -7.23 -4.77
CA LYS A 103 4.47 -7.66 -5.63
C LYS A 103 5.73 -6.82 -5.45
N GLU A 104 5.58 -5.52 -5.20
CA GLU A 104 6.70 -4.59 -4.96
C GLU A 104 7.56 -4.99 -3.75
N PHE A 105 6.99 -5.72 -2.78
CA PHE A 105 7.64 -6.15 -1.55
C PHE A 105 7.99 -7.63 -1.53
N GLU A 106 7.90 -8.34 -2.65
CA GLU A 106 8.20 -9.79 -2.73
C GLU A 106 9.60 -10.15 -2.24
N LYS A 107 10.56 -9.23 -2.41
CA LYS A 107 11.96 -9.41 -2.01
C LYS A 107 12.15 -9.46 -0.50
N LEU A 108 11.15 -9.08 0.29
CA LEU A 108 11.16 -9.16 1.75
C LEU A 108 10.73 -10.53 2.29
N VAL A 109 10.16 -11.39 1.44
CA VAL A 109 9.62 -12.68 1.90
C VAL A 109 10.79 -13.66 2.15
N PRO A 110 10.95 -14.21 3.36
CA PRO A 110 12.00 -15.19 3.62
C PRO A 110 11.78 -16.46 2.77
N LYS A 111 12.86 -17.09 2.31
CA LYS A 111 12.76 -18.31 1.47
C LYS A 111 11.98 -19.46 2.12
N THR A 112 11.93 -19.49 3.44
CA THR A 112 11.20 -20.44 4.28
C THR A 112 9.68 -20.31 4.19
N TRP A 113 9.16 -19.21 3.64
CA TRP A 113 7.73 -18.95 3.46
C TRP A 113 7.22 -19.22 2.04
N LYS A 114 8.08 -19.73 1.15
CA LYS A 114 7.78 -19.90 -0.28
C LYS A 114 6.46 -20.63 -0.54
N ASP A 115 6.15 -21.63 0.28
CA ASP A 115 4.97 -22.49 0.08
C ASP A 115 3.69 -21.95 0.73
N GLN A 116 3.76 -20.79 1.40
CA GLN A 116 2.62 -20.11 2.04
C GLN A 116 2.36 -18.70 1.49
N VAL A 117 3.19 -18.20 0.57
CA VAL A 117 3.09 -16.82 0.06
C VAL A 117 2.92 -16.82 -1.45
N ALA A 118 1.93 -16.07 -1.93
CA ALA A 118 1.87 -15.57 -3.30
C ALA A 118 1.96 -14.05 -3.29
N VAL A 119 2.13 -13.48 -4.47
CA VAL A 119 2.23 -12.03 -4.65
C VAL A 119 1.10 -11.50 -5.51
N TYR A 120 0.70 -10.26 -5.28
CA TYR A 120 -0.36 -9.61 -6.03
C TYR A 120 0.02 -8.24 -6.56
N GLU A 121 -0.62 -7.85 -7.65
CA GLU A 121 -0.58 -6.50 -8.20
C GLU A 121 -1.94 -6.14 -8.78
N PHE A 122 -2.29 -4.85 -8.69
CA PHE A 122 -3.49 -4.33 -9.34
C PHE A 122 -3.22 -4.00 -10.80
N TYR A 123 -4.27 -4.12 -11.61
CA TYR A 123 -4.22 -3.77 -13.02
C TYR A 123 -5.48 -3.05 -13.47
N ASN A 124 -5.33 -2.18 -14.46
CA ASN A 124 -6.45 -1.60 -15.19
C ASN A 124 -6.97 -2.63 -16.20
N LYS A 125 -8.29 -2.90 -16.20
CA LYS A 125 -8.93 -3.88 -17.09
C LYS A 125 -8.88 -3.45 -18.55
N LYS A 126 -9.00 -2.15 -18.82
CA LYS A 126 -8.88 -1.60 -20.17
C LYS A 126 -7.45 -1.78 -20.68
N LYS A 127 -7.29 -2.17 -21.95
CA LYS A 127 -5.95 -2.37 -22.57
C LYS A 127 -5.17 -1.07 -22.78
N ASN A 128 -5.86 0.06 -22.79
CA ASN A 128 -5.31 1.40 -22.94
C ASN A 128 -5.99 2.34 -21.95
N ILE A 129 -5.25 3.34 -21.47
CA ILE A 129 -5.81 4.49 -20.77
C ILE A 129 -6.52 5.34 -21.84
N GLU A 130 -7.84 5.43 -21.75
CA GLU A 130 -8.63 6.32 -22.62
C GLU A 130 -8.28 7.78 -22.31
N PRO A 131 -8.31 8.70 -23.29
CA PRO A 131 -8.03 10.11 -23.01
C PRO A 131 -9.01 10.68 -21.97
N SER A 132 -8.47 11.43 -21.00
CA SER A 132 -9.26 12.16 -20.00
C SER A 132 -8.78 13.60 -19.96
N GLU A 133 -9.70 14.53 -19.78
CA GLU A 133 -9.39 15.94 -19.53
C GLU A 133 -9.07 16.22 -18.06
N GLN A 134 -9.39 15.28 -17.16
CA GLN A 134 -9.30 15.44 -15.72
C GLN A 134 -8.36 14.42 -15.04
N VAL A 135 -7.59 14.91 -14.06
CA VAL A 135 -6.77 14.08 -13.17
C VAL A 135 -7.00 14.40 -11.69
N VAL A 136 -7.02 13.36 -10.85
CA VAL A 136 -7.00 13.46 -9.38
C VAL A 136 -5.61 13.05 -8.88
N ILE A 137 -4.94 13.92 -8.16
CA ILE A 137 -3.64 13.65 -7.55
C ILE A 137 -3.84 13.69 -6.04
N TYR A 138 -3.48 12.61 -5.34
CA TYR A 138 -3.78 12.50 -3.92
C TYR A 138 -2.64 11.87 -3.10
N GLY A 139 -2.65 12.15 -1.79
CA GLY A 139 -1.68 11.59 -0.84
C GLY A 139 -1.57 12.42 0.43
N THR A 140 -0.87 11.90 1.44
CA THR A 140 -0.57 12.60 2.70
C THR A 140 0.90 13.01 2.71
N PRO A 141 1.25 14.31 2.66
CA PRO A 141 2.65 14.74 2.56
C PRO A 141 3.36 14.69 3.92
N THR A 142 3.50 13.48 4.44
CA THR A 142 4.22 13.12 5.67
C THR A 142 5.67 12.73 5.32
N ALA A 143 6.56 12.65 6.31
CA ALA A 143 8.00 12.45 6.06
C ALA A 143 8.30 11.12 5.34
N GLU A 144 7.53 10.08 5.64
CA GLU A 144 7.62 8.74 5.06
C GLU A 144 7.27 8.70 3.56
N VAL A 145 6.45 9.62 3.06
CA VAL A 145 6.17 9.72 1.62
C VAL A 145 7.39 10.25 0.86
N PHE A 146 8.13 11.17 1.48
CA PHE A 146 9.34 11.79 0.94
C PHE A 146 10.62 10.98 1.23
N TYR A 147 10.47 9.68 1.50
CA TYR A 147 11.61 8.85 1.87
C TYR A 147 12.49 8.50 0.65
N GLN A 148 11.87 8.14 -0.48
CA GLN A 148 12.57 7.87 -1.73
C GLN A 148 12.83 9.13 -2.56
N TYR A 149 12.04 10.18 -2.35
CA TYR A 149 12.02 11.36 -3.19
C TYR A 149 11.99 12.62 -2.32
N SER A 150 12.76 13.62 -2.70
CA SER A 150 12.64 14.94 -2.10
C SER A 150 11.27 15.57 -2.40
N VAL A 151 10.90 16.55 -1.58
CA VAL A 151 9.67 17.34 -1.76
C VAL A 151 9.62 17.99 -3.16
N SER A 152 10.75 18.50 -3.64
CA SER A 152 10.85 19.16 -4.94
C SER A 152 10.70 18.17 -6.10
N GLU A 153 11.33 16.99 -6.02
CA GLU A 153 11.20 15.95 -7.05
C GLU A 153 9.76 15.47 -7.21
N LEU A 154 9.05 15.22 -6.10
CA LEU A 154 7.63 14.84 -6.17
C LEU A 154 6.76 15.99 -6.70
N ALA A 155 7.00 17.23 -6.29
CA ALA A 155 6.25 18.38 -6.81
C ALA A 155 6.50 18.60 -8.32
N GLN A 156 7.72 18.36 -8.80
CA GLN A 156 8.03 18.41 -10.22
C GLN A 156 7.31 17.30 -10.99
N TRP A 157 7.33 16.06 -10.48
CA TRP A 157 6.57 14.95 -11.07
C TRP A 157 5.07 15.28 -11.17
N VAL A 158 4.50 15.82 -10.09
CA VAL A 158 3.11 16.28 -10.04
C VAL A 158 2.82 17.33 -11.13
N SER A 159 3.70 18.32 -11.29
CA SER A 159 3.54 19.38 -12.30
C SER A 159 3.57 18.82 -13.73
N VAL A 160 4.51 17.90 -14.01
CA VAL A 160 4.59 17.19 -15.29
C VAL A 160 3.33 16.37 -15.56
N LEU A 161 2.77 15.73 -14.53
CA LEU A 161 1.54 14.97 -14.66
C LEU A 161 0.36 15.89 -14.96
N LYS A 162 0.18 16.95 -14.17
CA LYS A 162 -0.89 17.96 -14.31
C LYS A 162 -0.90 18.57 -15.72
N ALA A 163 0.25 18.87 -16.30
CA ALA A 163 0.36 19.55 -17.59
C ALA A 163 -0.30 18.80 -18.76
N LYS A 164 -0.66 17.52 -18.58
CA LYS A 164 -1.35 16.69 -19.57
C LYS A 164 -2.88 16.82 -19.53
N TYR A 165 -3.43 17.57 -18.56
CA TYR A 165 -4.86 17.63 -18.26
C TYR A 165 -5.35 19.08 -18.23
N GLN A 166 -6.62 19.28 -18.59
CA GLN A 166 -7.28 20.58 -18.52
C GLN A 166 -7.77 20.86 -17.10
N GLN A 167 -8.25 19.83 -16.41
CA GLN A 167 -8.77 19.88 -15.05
C GLN A 167 -7.93 19.00 -14.13
N TYR A 168 -7.70 19.48 -12.92
CA TYR A 168 -6.88 18.76 -11.96
C TYR A 168 -7.35 19.05 -10.54
N LEU A 169 -7.43 17.99 -9.74
CA LEU A 169 -7.88 18.02 -8.36
C LEU A 169 -6.79 17.50 -7.46
N PHE A 170 -6.40 18.28 -6.46
CA PHE A 170 -5.41 17.89 -5.47
C PHE A 170 -6.05 17.57 -4.14
N CYS A 171 -5.96 16.31 -3.73
CA CYS A 171 -6.40 15.85 -2.43
C CYS A 171 -5.19 15.67 -1.51
N VAL A 172 -4.98 16.63 -0.61
CA VAL A 172 -3.78 16.68 0.24
C VAL A 172 -4.21 16.83 1.71
N PRO A 173 -4.77 15.79 2.33
CA PRO A 173 -5.11 15.81 3.75
C PRO A 173 -3.90 16.14 4.61
N ILE A 174 -4.11 17.01 5.60
CA ILE A 174 -3.09 17.37 6.59
C ILE A 174 -3.01 16.22 7.60
N ARG A 175 -1.83 15.62 7.74
CA ARG A 175 -1.54 14.53 8.68
C ARG A 175 -0.17 14.71 9.31
N GLU A 176 -0.03 14.18 10.52
CA GLU A 176 1.25 14.09 11.21
C GLU A 176 2.05 12.88 10.72
N SER A 177 3.38 13.01 10.70
CA SER A 177 4.26 11.89 10.37
C SER A 177 4.57 11.09 11.62
N LEU A 178 4.42 9.77 11.50
CA LEU A 178 4.68 8.83 12.60
C LEU A 178 6.15 8.37 12.65
N LEU A 179 6.92 8.59 11.58
CA LEU A 179 8.37 8.32 11.57
C LEU A 179 9.22 9.54 11.89
N ALA A 180 8.64 10.74 11.85
CA ALA A 180 9.34 11.97 12.13
C ALA A 180 9.51 12.17 13.65
N SER A 181 10.70 12.65 14.06
CA SER A 181 10.86 13.23 15.39
C SER A 181 9.98 14.48 15.54
N ASP A 182 9.65 14.91 16.75
CA ASP A 182 8.93 16.16 17.02
C ASP A 182 9.55 17.37 16.31
N LYS A 183 10.88 17.39 16.18
CA LYS A 183 11.61 18.43 15.45
C LYS A 183 11.31 18.40 13.94
N VAL A 184 11.24 17.22 13.33
CA VAL A 184 10.94 17.03 11.90
C VAL A 184 9.44 17.18 11.63
N ASN A 185 8.57 16.80 12.56
CA ASN A 185 7.14 17.14 12.50
C ASN A 185 6.92 18.65 12.48
N ARG A 186 7.72 19.42 13.24
CA ARG A 186 7.73 20.89 13.18
C ARG A 186 8.27 21.47 11.86
N GLU A 187 9.02 20.71 11.07
CA GLU A 187 9.46 21.16 9.73
C GLU A 187 8.32 21.20 8.71
N MET A 188 7.15 20.64 9.07
CA MET A 188 5.91 20.65 8.31
C MET A 188 6.14 20.31 6.84
N LYS A 189 6.50 19.05 6.57
CA LYS A 189 6.66 18.53 5.19
C LYS A 189 5.47 18.87 4.29
N PHE A 190 4.27 18.91 4.85
CA PHE A 190 3.08 19.48 4.24
C PHE A 190 3.28 20.92 3.70
N ILE A 191 3.74 21.87 4.52
CA ILE A 191 3.98 23.26 4.09
C ILE A 191 5.07 23.33 3.02
N GLN A 192 6.15 22.55 3.18
CA GLN A 192 7.21 22.48 2.17
C GLN A 192 6.63 22.00 0.84
N PHE A 193 5.84 20.93 0.87
CA PHE A 193 5.19 20.37 -0.31
C PHE A 193 4.24 21.37 -0.97
N LEU A 194 3.35 22.01 -0.21
CA LEU A 194 2.46 23.04 -0.77
C LEU A 194 3.23 24.20 -1.42
N LYS A 195 4.33 24.67 -0.81
CA LYS A 195 5.16 25.72 -1.40
C LYS A 195 5.74 25.29 -2.75
N GLU A 196 6.21 24.06 -2.86
CA GLU A 196 6.72 23.52 -4.13
C GLU A 196 5.59 23.31 -5.15
N ILE A 197 4.41 22.84 -4.72
CA ILE A 197 3.23 22.73 -5.58
C ILE A 197 2.85 24.11 -6.15
N TYR A 198 2.71 25.14 -5.31
CA TYR A 198 2.40 26.49 -5.80
C TYR A 198 3.48 27.04 -6.73
N ARG A 199 4.76 26.75 -6.45
CA ARG A 199 5.88 27.16 -7.32
C ARG A 199 5.79 26.51 -8.71
N HIS A 200 5.46 25.22 -8.78
CA HIS A 200 5.47 24.46 -10.02
C HIS A 200 4.11 24.42 -10.76
N CYS A 201 3.01 24.65 -10.06
CA CYS A 201 1.65 24.52 -10.59
C CYS A 201 0.91 25.85 -10.66
N GLY A 202 1.42 26.93 -10.05
CA GLY A 202 0.75 28.22 -9.95
C GLY A 202 -0.28 28.28 -8.81
N PHE A 203 -0.87 29.46 -8.59
CA PHE A 203 -1.86 29.69 -7.53
C PHE A 203 -3.27 29.22 -7.87
N ASP A 204 -3.56 28.90 -9.13
CA ASP A 204 -4.86 28.44 -9.61
C ASP A 204 -5.14 26.95 -9.31
N VAL A 205 -4.32 26.32 -8.45
CA VAL A 205 -4.46 24.92 -8.07
C VAL A 205 -5.54 24.73 -7.01
N ASP A 206 -6.56 23.92 -7.32
CA ASP A 206 -7.57 23.50 -6.35
C ASP A 206 -7.01 22.37 -5.48
N ILE A 207 -6.56 22.73 -4.28
CA ILE A 207 -6.11 21.82 -3.25
C ILE A 207 -7.16 21.77 -2.15
N PHE A 208 -7.69 20.59 -1.86
CA PHE A 208 -8.59 20.36 -0.75
C PHE A 208 -7.99 19.39 0.27
N HIS A 209 -8.31 19.65 1.54
CA HIS A 209 -7.79 18.93 2.70
C HIS A 209 -8.87 18.10 3.41
N ASP A 210 -10.13 18.52 3.26
CA ASP A 210 -11.31 17.97 3.93
C ASP A 210 -12.41 17.62 2.91
N ASP A 211 -13.49 16.99 3.38
CA ASP A 211 -14.64 16.55 2.56
C ASP A 211 -14.25 15.69 1.35
N ILE A 212 -13.17 14.92 1.48
CA ILE A 212 -12.55 14.18 0.38
C ILE A 212 -13.56 13.25 -0.29
N GLU A 213 -14.28 12.46 0.50
CA GLU A 213 -15.28 11.54 -0.02
C GLU A 213 -16.38 12.26 -0.80
N LYS A 214 -16.91 13.37 -0.25
CA LYS A 214 -17.95 14.17 -0.92
C LYS A 214 -17.46 14.77 -2.24
N ARG A 215 -16.23 15.29 -2.26
CA ARG A 215 -15.64 15.86 -3.48
C ARG A 215 -15.33 14.81 -4.52
N MET A 216 -14.79 13.66 -4.12
CA MET A 216 -14.51 12.55 -5.04
C MET A 216 -15.80 11.92 -5.57
N LYS A 217 -16.88 11.84 -4.77
CA LYS A 217 -18.21 11.39 -5.25
C LYS A 217 -18.77 12.25 -6.38
N ASN A 218 -18.41 13.54 -6.48
CA ASN A 218 -18.84 14.37 -7.61
C ASN A 218 -18.22 13.93 -8.95
N LEU A 219 -17.24 13.02 -8.94
CA LEU A 219 -16.64 12.42 -10.13
C LEU A 219 -17.37 11.14 -10.56
N GLU A 220 -18.36 10.69 -9.80
CA GLU A 220 -19.08 9.46 -10.12
C GLU A 220 -19.76 9.56 -11.49
N GLY A 221 -19.47 8.58 -12.35
CA GLY A 221 -19.97 8.54 -13.72
C GLY A 221 -19.21 9.45 -14.71
N SER A 222 -18.19 10.19 -14.26
CA SER A 222 -17.26 10.87 -15.15
C SER A 222 -16.03 9.98 -15.44
N GLN A 223 -15.41 10.19 -16.60
CA GLN A 223 -14.14 9.56 -16.92
C GLN A 223 -13.01 10.47 -16.44
N PHE A 224 -12.16 9.95 -15.54
CA PHE A 224 -11.02 10.69 -15.00
C PHE A 224 -9.83 9.77 -14.73
N HIS A 225 -8.64 10.34 -14.67
CA HIS A 225 -7.44 9.62 -14.25
C HIS A 225 -7.09 9.95 -12.81
N TYR A 226 -6.35 9.08 -12.15
CA TYR A 226 -5.82 9.40 -10.83
C TYR A 226 -4.48 8.74 -10.56
N SER A 227 -3.74 9.31 -9.60
CA SER A 227 -2.46 8.79 -9.14
C SER A 227 -2.18 9.22 -7.71
N SER A 228 -1.56 8.30 -6.95
CA SER A 228 -1.04 8.61 -5.62
C SER A 228 0.37 9.18 -5.72
N PHE A 229 0.65 10.24 -4.96
CA PHE A 229 2.03 10.69 -4.78
C PHE A 229 2.78 9.96 -3.66
N ASP A 230 2.11 9.12 -2.86
CA ASP A 230 2.79 8.16 -1.98
C ASP A 230 3.37 7.02 -2.82
N ARG A 231 4.61 7.23 -3.27
CA ARG A 231 5.41 6.29 -4.05
C ARG A 231 6.27 5.38 -3.19
N SER A 232 6.57 5.80 -1.97
CA SER A 232 7.44 5.06 -1.06
C SER A 232 6.68 3.90 -0.41
N LYS A 233 5.35 4.00 -0.24
CA LYS A 233 4.50 2.91 0.26
C LYS A 233 5.04 2.29 1.56
N ILE A 234 5.54 3.16 2.45
CA ILE A 234 6.22 2.75 3.68
C ILE A 234 5.25 2.04 4.64
N PHE A 235 4.02 2.55 4.73
CA PHE A 235 2.99 2.04 5.65
C PHE A 235 1.86 1.29 4.97
N ILE A 236 1.40 1.76 3.81
CA ILE A 236 0.22 1.22 3.13
C ILE A 236 0.60 0.99 1.67
N SER A 237 0.59 -0.26 1.23
CA SER A 237 0.73 -0.60 -0.19
C SER A 237 -0.60 -0.42 -0.91
N ASP A 238 -1.62 -1.08 -0.36
CA ASP A 238 -2.99 -1.12 -0.87
C ASP A 238 -3.89 -0.15 -0.08
N ASN A 239 -4.18 0.98 -0.72
CA ASN A 239 -4.99 2.05 -0.16
C ASN A 239 -6.45 1.96 -0.63
N TYR A 240 -7.37 2.30 0.27
CA TYR A 240 -8.81 2.27 -0.02
C TYR A 240 -9.22 3.24 -1.14
N TYR A 241 -8.56 4.40 -1.25
CA TYR A 241 -8.91 5.39 -2.27
C TYR A 241 -8.71 4.88 -3.69
N ASP A 242 -7.71 4.04 -3.95
CA ASP A 242 -7.51 3.40 -5.24
C ASP A 242 -8.74 2.56 -5.60
N HIS A 243 -9.28 1.80 -4.65
CA HIS A 243 -10.49 1.00 -4.87
C HIS A 243 -11.73 1.87 -5.07
N PHE A 244 -11.89 2.90 -4.24
CA PHE A 244 -13.03 3.81 -4.32
C PHE A 244 -13.05 4.59 -5.65
N LEU A 245 -11.92 5.19 -6.05
CA LEU A 245 -11.81 5.96 -7.28
C LEU A 245 -11.99 5.07 -8.52
N SER A 246 -11.44 3.85 -8.51
CA SER A 246 -11.73 2.86 -9.56
C SER A 246 -13.21 2.47 -9.60
N SER A 247 -13.87 2.31 -8.46
CA SER A 247 -15.28 1.89 -8.44
C SER A 247 -16.24 2.93 -9.02
N ILE A 248 -15.85 4.21 -9.04
CA ILE A 248 -16.67 5.31 -9.57
C ILE A 248 -16.29 5.73 -11.00
N GLY A 249 -15.38 5.00 -11.67
CA GLY A 249 -15.00 5.23 -13.08
C GLY A 249 -13.59 5.79 -13.32
N GLY A 250 -12.79 5.95 -12.26
CA GLY A 250 -11.42 6.43 -12.37
C GLY A 250 -10.46 5.36 -12.94
N THR A 251 -9.47 5.79 -13.73
CA THR A 251 -8.35 4.92 -14.16
C THR A 251 -7.06 5.27 -13.41
N ASN A 252 -6.44 4.28 -12.77
CA ASN A 252 -5.19 4.48 -12.03
C ASN A 252 -3.99 4.54 -12.98
N LEU A 253 -3.25 5.64 -12.99
CA LEU A 253 -2.07 5.81 -13.84
C LEU A 253 -0.86 4.99 -13.40
N ASP A 254 -0.87 4.49 -12.16
CA ASP A 254 0.23 3.75 -11.55
C ASP A 254 0.13 2.25 -11.76
N TRP A 255 -1.06 1.77 -12.16
CA TRP A 255 -1.31 0.36 -12.37
C TRP A 255 -0.94 -0.07 -13.78
N SER A 256 -0.43 -1.29 -13.87
CA SER A 256 -0.17 -1.91 -15.15
C SER A 256 -1.48 -2.20 -15.89
N PHE A 257 -1.40 -2.28 -17.21
CA PHE A 257 -2.49 -2.86 -17.99
C PHE A 257 -2.51 -4.37 -17.82
N GLU A 258 -3.65 -4.95 -18.15
CA GLU A 258 -3.78 -6.39 -18.23
C GLU A 258 -2.68 -7.00 -19.13
N LYS A 259 -1.86 -7.87 -18.53
CA LYS A 259 -0.82 -8.66 -19.21
C LYS A 259 -1.19 -10.14 -19.19
N GLU A 260 -0.53 -10.92 -20.05
CA GLU A 260 -0.62 -12.38 -20.00
C GLU A 260 0.09 -12.95 -18.77
N GLY A 261 -0.42 -14.06 -18.24
CA GLY A 261 0.12 -14.77 -17.08
C GLY A 261 -0.46 -14.35 -15.73
N GLY A 262 -0.34 -15.27 -14.76
CA GLY A 262 -0.92 -15.15 -13.42
C GLY A 262 -2.42 -15.49 -13.37
N LEU A 263 -2.93 -15.63 -12.15
CA LEU A 263 -4.35 -15.85 -11.88
C LEU A 263 -5.03 -14.49 -11.67
N LYS A 264 -6.16 -14.24 -12.35
CA LYS A 264 -6.80 -12.92 -12.40
C LYS A 264 -8.16 -12.94 -11.74
N TYR A 265 -8.47 -11.87 -11.02
CA TYR A 265 -9.79 -11.60 -10.47
C TYR A 265 -10.19 -10.16 -10.74
N GLU A 266 -11.44 -9.97 -11.15
CA GLU A 266 -12.01 -8.64 -11.37
C GLU A 266 -12.58 -8.11 -10.05
N LEU A 267 -12.21 -6.89 -9.69
CA LEU A 267 -12.71 -6.24 -8.46
C LEU A 267 -13.80 -5.21 -8.76
N SER A 268 -13.73 -4.57 -9.93
CA SER A 268 -14.74 -3.62 -10.40
C SER A 268 -14.83 -3.61 -11.94
N GLY A 269 -15.57 -2.64 -12.49
CA GLY A 269 -15.62 -2.36 -13.92
C GLY A 269 -14.25 -1.94 -14.49
N GLU A 270 -13.45 -1.19 -13.73
CA GLU A 270 -12.22 -0.56 -14.22
C GLU A 270 -10.94 -1.32 -13.81
N HIS A 271 -10.98 -2.10 -12.73
CA HIS A 271 -9.77 -2.74 -12.20
C HIS A 271 -9.94 -4.17 -11.69
N GLY A 272 -8.81 -4.86 -11.62
CA GLY A 272 -8.70 -6.19 -11.05
C GLY A 272 -7.38 -6.40 -10.33
N ILE A 273 -7.25 -7.59 -9.76
CA ILE A 273 -6.05 -8.08 -9.08
C ILE A 273 -5.49 -9.30 -9.81
N ARG A 274 -4.17 -9.34 -9.93
CA ARG A 274 -3.44 -10.45 -10.51
C ARG A 274 -2.55 -11.08 -9.46
N PHE A 275 -2.68 -12.38 -9.28
CA PHE A 275 -1.81 -13.21 -8.45
C PHE A 275 -0.72 -13.86 -9.28
N SER A 276 0.47 -13.94 -8.70
CA SER A 276 1.62 -14.64 -9.27
C SER A 276 2.36 -15.42 -8.20
N GLU A 277 3.09 -16.45 -8.65
CA GLU A 277 4.02 -17.19 -7.80
C GLU A 277 5.12 -16.26 -7.27
N LEU A 278 5.57 -16.53 -6.05
CA LEU A 278 6.65 -15.78 -5.41
C LEU A 278 7.98 -16.00 -6.15
N ASN A 279 8.63 -14.91 -6.58
CA ASN A 279 9.99 -14.95 -7.12
C ASN A 279 11.01 -14.54 -6.04
N LEU A 280 11.98 -15.42 -5.76
CA LEU A 280 13.00 -15.23 -4.72
C LEU A 280 14.40 -14.98 -5.27
N ASP A 281 14.56 -14.78 -6.58
CA ASP A 281 15.87 -14.58 -7.23
C ASP A 281 16.57 -13.31 -6.72
N ASN A 282 15.79 -12.25 -6.45
CA ASN A 282 16.28 -10.96 -5.99
C ASN A 282 15.95 -10.68 -4.51
N ASN A 283 15.87 -11.73 -3.69
CA ASN A 283 15.50 -11.61 -2.27
C ASN A 283 16.52 -10.76 -1.47
N CYS A 284 16.03 -9.79 -0.69
CA CYS A 284 16.85 -8.92 0.15
C CYS A 284 16.57 -9.05 1.66
N PHE A 285 15.63 -9.92 2.05
CA PHE A 285 15.26 -10.14 3.47
C PHE A 285 16.47 -10.38 4.38
N GLY A 286 17.47 -11.15 3.92
CA GLY A 286 18.66 -11.47 4.70
C GLY A 286 19.47 -10.24 5.13
N GLU A 287 19.52 -9.17 4.32
CA GLU A 287 20.22 -7.93 4.64
C GLU A 287 19.57 -7.25 5.85
N PHE A 288 18.22 -7.14 5.84
CA PHE A 288 17.46 -6.57 6.95
C PHE A 288 17.50 -7.47 8.20
N PHE A 289 17.38 -8.78 8.04
CA PHE A 289 17.39 -9.72 9.16
C PHE A 289 18.70 -9.68 9.95
N LEU A 290 19.84 -9.61 9.25
CA LEU A 290 21.15 -9.49 9.90
C LEU A 290 21.27 -8.17 10.67
N GLN A 291 20.90 -7.04 10.06
CA GLN A 291 20.91 -5.73 10.73
C GLN A 291 20.02 -5.72 11.98
N PHE A 292 18.81 -6.28 11.87
CA PHE A 292 17.89 -6.42 12.99
C PHE A 292 18.51 -7.24 14.13
N LYS A 293 19.10 -8.41 13.84
CA LYS A 293 19.75 -9.26 14.86
C LYS A 293 20.99 -8.60 15.49
N LEU A 294 21.81 -7.93 14.69
CA LEU A 294 23.05 -7.29 15.15
C LEU A 294 22.80 -6.01 15.97
N SER A 295 21.66 -5.35 15.77
CA SER A 295 21.28 -4.15 16.53
C SER A 295 21.18 -4.37 18.06
N GLY A 296 21.15 -5.62 18.53
CA GLY A 296 20.96 -5.99 19.94
C GLY A 296 19.62 -5.53 20.53
N SER A 297 18.78 -4.87 19.72
CA SER A 297 17.64 -4.07 20.16
C SER A 297 16.34 -4.86 20.05
N ARG A 298 16.26 -6.02 20.74
CA ARG A 298 15.09 -6.91 20.68
C ARG A 298 13.79 -6.28 21.20
N THR A 299 13.89 -5.15 21.90
CA THR A 299 12.75 -4.41 22.47
C THR A 299 12.36 -3.18 21.67
N LYS A 300 13.11 -2.82 20.61
CA LYS A 300 12.76 -1.68 19.77
C LYS A 300 11.65 -2.07 18.80
N SER A 301 10.74 -1.13 18.58
CA SER A 301 9.73 -1.23 17.54
C SER A 301 10.36 -1.20 16.15
N ILE A 302 9.69 -1.77 15.15
CA ILE A 302 10.17 -1.72 13.76
C ILE A 302 10.38 -0.28 13.26
N TYR A 303 9.59 0.66 13.79
CA TYR A 303 9.66 2.08 13.45
C TYR A 303 10.99 2.69 13.92
N GLU A 304 11.41 2.40 15.15
CA GLU A 304 12.72 2.81 15.68
C GLU A 304 13.87 2.13 14.93
N ILE A 305 13.68 0.88 14.52
CA ILE A 305 14.68 0.14 13.71
C ILE A 305 14.81 0.79 12.33
N PHE A 306 13.71 1.19 11.71
CA PHE A 306 13.71 1.89 10.44
C PHE A 306 14.31 3.30 10.52
N GLN A 307 14.40 3.91 11.69
CA GLN A 307 15.15 5.15 11.88
C GLN A 307 16.68 4.93 11.82
N SER A 308 17.17 3.69 11.84
CA SER A 308 18.58 3.37 11.67
C SER A 308 19.09 3.69 10.25
N PRO A 309 20.17 4.48 10.09
CA PRO A 309 20.74 4.81 8.78
C PRO A 309 21.07 3.59 7.90
N ASP A 310 21.43 2.45 8.50
CA ASP A 310 21.76 1.24 7.74
C ASP A 310 20.52 0.57 7.15
N VAL A 311 19.42 0.51 7.90
CA VAL A 311 18.13 -0.04 7.43
C VAL A 311 17.57 0.84 6.33
N GLN A 312 17.65 2.14 6.54
CA GLN A 312 17.31 3.19 5.58
C GLN A 312 18.07 3.08 4.26
N LYS A 313 19.39 2.95 4.34
CA LYS A 313 20.25 2.73 3.17
C LYS A 313 19.90 1.42 2.45
N THR A 314 19.58 0.37 3.20
CA THR A 314 19.18 -0.94 2.65
C THR A 314 17.84 -0.86 1.95
N TYR A 315 16.89 -0.11 2.51
CA TYR A 315 15.61 0.20 1.87
C TYR A 315 15.82 0.91 0.54
N LEU A 316 16.57 2.02 0.53
CA LEU A 316 16.81 2.80 -0.69
C LEU A 316 17.53 1.98 -1.77
N LYS A 317 18.52 1.17 -1.38
CA LYS A 317 19.25 0.27 -2.30
C LYS A 317 18.32 -0.72 -3.02
N ASN A 318 17.30 -1.24 -2.34
CA ASN A 318 16.50 -2.36 -2.82
C ASN A 318 15.14 -1.96 -3.40
N PHE A 319 14.59 -0.82 -2.96
CA PHE A 319 13.22 -0.40 -3.26
C PHE A 319 13.10 0.96 -3.94
N SER A 320 14.14 1.81 -3.91
CA SER A 320 14.12 3.01 -4.76
C SER A 320 14.28 2.60 -6.22
N LYS A 321 13.37 3.07 -7.08
CA LYS A 321 13.55 2.94 -8.53
C LYS A 321 14.79 3.75 -8.92
N ALA A 322 15.71 3.11 -9.64
CA ALA A 322 16.85 3.78 -10.28
C ALA A 322 16.38 4.71 -11.42
#